data_AF-A0A7S1I743-F1
#
_entry.id   AF-A0A7S1I743-F1
#
_cell.length_a   1.000
_cell.length_b   1.000
_cell.length_c   1.000
_cell.angle_alpha   90.00
_cell.angle_beta   90.00
_cell.angle_gamma   90.00
#
_symmetry.space_group_name_H-M   'P 1'
#
loop_
_entity.id
_entity.type
_entity.pdbx_description
1 polymer ?
#
loop_
_entity_poly.entity_id
_entity_poly.type
_entity_poly.pdbx_seq_one_letter_code
_entity_poly.pdbx_strand_id
1 'polypeptide(L)'
;EVPLVREEHVLALESPYVHKFSAHYVVRLPGGHWFASTGHLGRFVHHLIAHMARSADPEVLGAFFVQPAARGQAADVPPQEPVCIIDQAVYTRNRMMRCCYSSKMEKGSVLAPSPRCQYPYYDARHAFFASLICNFDYFGDESAGDLGE
;
A
#
# COMPACT_ATOMS: atom_id res chain seq x y z
N GLU A 1 -4.94 24.50 -4.88
CA GLU A 1 -4.80 23.52 -3.79
C GLU A 1 -4.20 22.25 -4.35
N VAL A 2 -3.28 21.61 -3.62
CA VAL A 2 -2.87 20.24 -3.95
C VAL A 2 -3.97 19.33 -3.42
N PRO A 3 -4.69 18.58 -4.26
CA PRO A 3 -5.79 17.77 -3.79
C PRO A 3 -5.28 16.67 -2.85
N LEU A 4 -5.89 16.59 -1.66
CA LEU A 4 -5.50 15.67 -0.61
C LEU A 4 -5.94 14.24 -0.96
N VAL A 5 -5.04 13.27 -0.79
CA VAL A 5 -5.42 11.84 -0.82
C VAL A 5 -6.31 11.55 0.39
N ARG A 6 -7.44 10.90 0.16
CA ARG A 6 -8.41 10.46 1.18
C ARG A 6 -8.65 8.95 1.11
N GLU A 7 -9.36 8.38 2.06
CA GLU A 7 -9.58 6.93 2.17
C GLU A 7 -10.29 6.35 0.92
N GLU A 8 -11.21 7.10 0.31
CA GLU A 8 -11.88 6.72 -0.94
C GLU A 8 -10.94 6.61 -2.15
N HIS A 9 -9.73 7.16 -2.04
CA HIS A 9 -8.71 7.08 -3.08
C HIS A 9 -7.78 5.87 -2.91
N VAL A 10 -7.92 5.10 -1.82
CA VAL A 10 -6.98 4.04 -1.46
C VAL A 10 -7.66 2.69 -1.50
N LEU A 11 -7.34 1.89 -2.53
CA LEU A 11 -7.71 0.48 -2.55
C LEU A 11 -6.79 -0.28 -1.60
N ALA A 12 -7.31 -0.58 -0.40
CA ALA A 12 -6.63 -1.35 0.63
C ALA A 12 -6.90 -2.85 0.43
N LEU A 13 -5.86 -3.63 0.20
CA LEU A 13 -5.91 -5.08 0.11
C LEU A 13 -5.20 -5.70 1.30
N GLU A 14 -5.79 -6.72 1.91
CA GLU A 14 -5.20 -7.47 3.02
C GLU A 14 -5.09 -8.95 2.66
N SER A 15 -4.08 -9.62 3.20
CA SER A 15 -3.93 -11.06 3.11
C SER A 15 -3.88 -11.64 4.52
N PRO A 16 -5.02 -12.14 5.04
CA PRO A 16 -5.12 -12.53 6.43
C PRO A 16 -4.22 -13.75 6.70
N TYR A 17 -3.34 -13.62 7.70
CA TYR A 17 -2.53 -14.70 8.20
C TYR A 17 -2.25 -14.51 9.69
N VAL A 18 -2.48 -15.54 10.50
CA VAL A 18 -2.45 -15.47 11.97
C VAL A 18 -1.11 -15.05 12.56
N HIS A 19 -0.01 -15.17 11.80
CA HIS A 19 1.33 -14.81 12.27
C HIS A 19 1.94 -13.62 11.53
N LYS A 20 1.23 -13.01 10.57
CA LYS A 20 1.79 -11.92 9.78
C LYS A 20 0.71 -10.96 9.29
N PHE A 21 0.87 -9.68 9.63
CA PHE A 21 0.19 -8.60 8.94
C PHE A 21 0.80 -8.41 7.54
N SER A 22 -0.06 -8.38 6.52
CA SER A 22 0.34 -8.17 5.13
C SER A 22 -0.76 -7.41 4.39
N ALA A 23 -0.49 -6.15 4.05
CA ALA A 23 -1.41 -5.30 3.30
C ALA A 23 -0.72 -4.69 2.07
N HIS A 24 -1.47 -4.48 1.00
CA HIS A 24 -1.09 -3.67 -0.16
C HIS A 24 -2.04 -2.48 -0.22
N TYR A 25 -1.49 -1.27 -0.39
CA TYR A 25 -2.26 -0.06 -0.59
C TYR A 25 -1.99 0.46 -2.00
N VAL A 26 -3.02 0.48 -2.84
CA VAL A 26 -2.96 1.06 -4.17
C VAL A 26 -3.66 2.42 -4.11
N VAL A 27 -2.87 3.48 -4.19
CA VAL A 27 -3.33 4.87 -4.03
C VAL A 27 -3.59 5.48 -5.41
N ARG A 28 -4.82 5.97 -5.62
CA ARG A 28 -5.18 6.80 -6.77
C ARG A 28 -4.92 8.26 -6.42
N LEU A 29 -3.92 8.87 -7.04
CA LEU A 29 -3.68 10.29 -6.80
C LEU A 29 -4.82 11.11 -7.43
N PRO A 30 -5.41 12.08 -6.71
CA PRO A 30 -6.45 12.92 -7.26
C PRO A 30 -5.95 13.67 -8.51
N GLY A 31 -6.88 14.01 -9.42
CA GLY A 31 -6.52 14.69 -10.68
C GLY A 31 -5.83 13.79 -11.70
N GLY A 32 -5.87 12.46 -11.52
CA GLY A 32 -5.30 11.50 -12.46
C GLY A 32 -3.77 11.55 -12.53
N HIS A 33 -3.11 12.00 -11.46
CA HIS A 33 -1.65 12.11 -11.41
C HIS A 33 -0.97 10.76 -11.26
N TRP A 34 0.24 10.66 -11.83
CA TRP A 34 1.05 9.45 -11.80
C TRP A 34 2.51 9.77 -11.51
N PHE A 35 3.21 8.83 -10.89
CA PHE A 35 4.66 8.87 -10.82
C PHE A 35 5.26 8.43 -12.16
N ALA A 36 6.29 9.13 -12.63
CA ALA A 36 6.96 8.83 -13.89
C ALA A 36 7.57 7.42 -13.96
N SER A 37 7.93 6.84 -12.81
CA SER A 37 8.36 5.44 -12.70
C SER A 37 8.32 4.95 -11.25
N THR A 38 8.41 3.64 -11.07
CA THR A 38 8.59 3.01 -9.74
C THR A 38 9.78 3.58 -8.98
N GLY A 39 10.85 4.00 -9.67
CA GLY A 39 12.01 4.64 -9.03
C GLY A 39 11.71 6.04 -8.48
N HIS A 40 10.88 6.82 -9.17
CA HIS A 40 10.42 8.13 -8.66
C HIS A 40 9.50 7.94 -7.45
N LEU A 41 8.58 6.96 -7.51
CA LEU A 41 7.74 6.60 -6.37
C LEU A 41 8.58 6.13 -5.17
N GLY A 42 9.61 5.31 -5.40
CA GLY A 42 10.51 4.85 -4.34
C GLY A 42 11.26 5.99 -3.64
N ARG A 43 11.76 6.97 -4.41
CA ARG A 43 12.39 8.18 -3.84
C ARG A 43 11.39 9.00 -3.02
N PHE A 44 10.18 9.20 -3.55
CA PHE A 44 9.12 9.89 -2.81
C PHE A 44 8.81 9.19 -1.48
N VAL A 45 8.59 7.87 -1.50
CA VAL A 45 8.29 7.08 -0.30
C VAL A 45 9.44 7.11 0.70
N HIS A 46 10.69 7.06 0.22
CA HIS A 46 11.87 7.21 1.07
C HIS A 46 11.85 8.55 1.83
N HIS A 47 11.60 9.66 1.13
CA HIS A 47 11.50 10.98 1.75
C HIS A 47 10.29 11.10 2.69
N LEU A 48 9.15 10.50 2.34
CA LEU A 48 7.96 10.44 3.19
C LEU A 48 8.26 9.71 4.51
N ILE A 49 8.89 8.53 4.45
CA ILE A 49 9.30 7.78 5.65
C ILE A 49 10.26 8.61 6.50
N ALA A 50 11.27 9.23 5.89
CA ALA A 50 12.21 10.07 6.61
C ALA A 50 11.52 11.28 7.27
N HIS A 51 10.51 11.86 6.62
CA HIS A 51 9.70 12.94 7.19
C HIS A 51 8.87 12.46 8.38
N MET A 52 8.16 11.34 8.24
CA MET A 52 7.37 10.75 9.34
C MET A 52 8.24 10.33 10.53
N ALA A 53 9.46 9.84 10.29
CA ALA A 53 10.41 9.48 11.35
C ALA A 53 10.86 10.67 12.21
N ARG A 54 10.73 11.90 11.69
CA ARG A 54 11.02 13.14 12.41
C ARG A 54 9.75 13.81 12.95
N SER A 55 8.60 13.17 12.82
CA SER A 55 7.34 13.72 13.32
C SER A 55 7.39 13.86 14.84
N ALA A 56 6.92 14.99 15.35
CA ALA A 56 6.68 15.16 16.79
C ALA A 56 5.35 14.54 17.24
N ASP A 57 4.52 14.09 16.29
CA ASP A 57 3.21 13.49 16.54
C ASP A 57 3.37 12.00 16.94
N PRO A 58 3.03 11.62 18.19
CA PRO A 58 3.09 10.25 18.65
C PRO A 58 2.17 9.30 17.87
N GLU A 59 1.06 9.79 17.31
CA GLU A 59 0.14 8.97 16.52
C GLU A 59 0.79 8.53 15.21
N VAL A 60 1.50 9.45 14.53
CA VAL A 60 2.26 9.14 13.31
C VAL A 60 3.36 8.12 13.60
N LEU A 61 4.11 8.33 14.68
CA LEU A 61 5.19 7.41 15.06
C LEU A 61 4.62 6.02 15.40
N GLY A 62 3.58 5.96 16.24
CA GLY A 62 2.95 4.71 16.65
C GLY A 62 2.24 3.96 15.51
N ALA A 63 1.75 4.66 14.50
CA ALA A 63 1.09 4.06 13.34
C ALA A 63 2.07 3.42 12.35
N PHE A 64 3.25 4.03 12.14
CA PHE A 64 4.17 3.63 11.07
C PHE A 64 5.47 2.97 11.53
N PHE A 65 5.87 3.14 12.80
CA PHE A 65 7.15 2.64 13.31
C PHE A 65 6.90 1.66 14.45
N VAL A 66 7.36 0.43 14.27
CA VAL A 66 7.16 -0.66 15.23
C VAL A 66 8.49 -1.07 15.85
N GLN A 67 8.47 -1.29 17.16
CA GLN A 67 9.60 -1.84 17.87
C GLN A 67 9.73 -3.34 17.54
N PRO A 68 10.86 -3.80 16.99
CA PRO A 68 11.07 -5.22 16.79
C PRO A 68 11.02 -5.95 18.14
N ALA A 69 10.30 -7.08 18.20
CA ALA A 69 10.30 -7.88 19.42
C ALA A 69 11.73 -8.35 19.74
N ALA A 70 12.17 -8.17 20.98
CA ALA A 70 13.47 -8.63 21.49
C ALA A 70 13.49 -10.16 21.63
N ARG A 71 13.34 -10.89 20.51
CA ARG A 71 13.28 -12.35 20.54
C ARG A 71 14.69 -12.90 20.67
N GLY A 72 15.05 -13.33 21.88
CA GLY A 72 16.35 -13.94 22.17
C GLY A 72 17.53 -12.96 22.25
N GLN A 73 17.26 -11.66 22.46
CA GLN A 73 18.33 -10.71 22.76
C GLN A 73 18.81 -10.92 24.20
N ALA A 74 20.13 -11.03 24.38
CA ALA A 74 20.74 -10.97 25.70
C ALA A 74 20.41 -9.61 26.34
N ALA A 75 20.30 -9.58 27.67
CA ALA A 75 19.92 -8.38 28.43
C ALA A 75 20.82 -7.15 28.17
N ASP A 76 22.01 -7.37 27.61
CA ASP A 76 23.03 -6.35 27.33
C ASP A 76 23.00 -5.80 25.90
N VAL A 77 22.07 -6.23 25.04
CA VAL A 77 21.93 -5.68 23.68
C VAL A 77 21.07 -4.41 23.73
N PRO A 78 21.55 -3.27 23.22
CA PRO A 78 20.76 -2.05 23.19
C PRO A 78 19.46 -2.26 22.41
N PRO A 79 18.36 -1.59 22.80
CA PRO A 79 17.09 -1.68 22.09
C PRO A 79 17.30 -1.39 20.60
N GLN A 80 16.76 -2.26 19.74
CA GLN A 80 16.80 -2.01 18.29
C GLN A 80 16.05 -0.71 17.97
N GLU A 81 16.48 0.01 16.93
CA GLU A 81 15.71 1.16 16.47
C GLU A 81 14.33 0.73 15.93
N PRO A 82 13.28 1.53 16.13
CA PRO A 82 11.98 1.28 15.52
C PRO A 82 12.09 1.14 14.00
N VAL A 83 11.37 0.16 13.44
CA VAL A 83 11.38 -0.11 12.00
C VAL A 83 10.09 0.37 11.38
N CYS A 84 10.18 1.05 10.23
CA CYS A 84 9.02 1.46 9.47
C CYS A 84 8.31 0.25 8.85
N ILE A 85 6.98 0.20 8.93
CA ILE A 85 6.17 -0.89 8.36
C ILE A 85 6.09 -0.86 6.82
N ILE A 86 6.49 0.24 6.18
CA ILE A 86 6.46 0.40 4.72
C ILE A 86 7.68 -0.31 4.10
N ASP A 87 7.41 -1.37 3.33
CA ASP A 87 8.45 -2.13 2.62
C ASP A 87 9.02 -1.33 1.44
N GLN A 88 10.21 -0.75 1.61
CA GLN A 88 10.90 0.02 0.56
C GLN A 88 11.50 -0.87 -0.54
N ALA A 89 11.67 -2.18 -0.32
CA ALA A 89 12.30 -3.06 -1.32
C ALA A 89 11.41 -3.28 -2.56
N VAL A 90 10.11 -2.96 -2.47
CA VAL A 90 9.16 -3.09 -3.59
C VAL A 90 9.42 -2.08 -4.70
N TYR A 91 10.13 -0.98 -4.45
CA TYR A 91 10.32 0.09 -5.44
C TYR A 91 11.50 -0.17 -6.37
N THR A 92 11.49 -1.32 -7.05
CA THR A 92 12.57 -1.80 -7.93
C THR A 92 12.09 -2.00 -9.38
N ARG A 93 13.03 -2.03 -10.33
CA ARG A 93 12.72 -2.21 -11.76
C ARG A 93 12.07 -3.58 -11.98
N ASN A 94 10.99 -3.62 -12.76
CA ASN A 94 10.25 -4.84 -13.10
C ASN A 94 9.80 -5.65 -11.86
N ARG A 95 9.47 -4.94 -10.76
CA ARG A 95 9.00 -5.59 -9.54
C ARG A 95 7.68 -6.31 -9.81
N MET A 96 7.65 -7.60 -9.50
CA MET A 96 6.41 -8.37 -9.44
C MET A 96 5.61 -7.97 -8.20
N MET A 97 4.37 -7.50 -8.42
CA MET A 97 3.38 -7.30 -7.37
C MET A 97 2.32 -8.39 -7.47
N ARG A 98 1.97 -8.98 -6.32
CA ARG A 98 0.95 -10.03 -6.27
C ARG A 98 -0.42 -9.44 -6.63
N CYS A 99 -1.14 -10.08 -7.55
CA CYS A 99 -2.46 -9.64 -8.00
C CYS A 99 -3.53 -9.80 -6.90
N CYS A 100 -4.54 -8.95 -6.93
CA CYS A 100 -5.75 -9.15 -6.12
C CYS A 100 -6.40 -10.51 -6.45
N TYR A 101 -6.99 -11.12 -5.43
CA TYR A 101 -7.58 -12.47 -5.42
C TYR A 101 -6.60 -13.63 -5.66
N SER A 102 -5.29 -13.41 -5.51
CA SER A 102 -4.28 -14.47 -5.60
C SER A 102 -3.61 -14.78 -4.25
N SER A 103 -3.12 -16.01 -4.10
CA SER A 103 -2.28 -16.42 -2.97
C SER A 103 -0.82 -16.59 -3.40
N LYS A 104 0.09 -16.64 -2.42
CA LYS A 104 1.44 -17.16 -2.68
C LYS A 104 1.34 -18.68 -2.87
N MET A 105 2.25 -19.26 -3.65
CA MET A 105 2.36 -20.71 -3.81
C MET A 105 2.33 -21.39 -2.43
N GLU A 106 1.50 -22.44 -2.31
CA GLU A 106 1.29 -23.22 -1.07
C GLU A 106 0.73 -22.44 0.13
N LYS A 107 0.28 -21.19 -0.06
CA LYS A 107 -0.42 -20.42 0.98
C LYS A 107 -1.91 -20.36 0.68
N GLY A 108 -2.73 -20.59 1.70
CA GLY A 108 -4.18 -20.39 1.63
C GLY A 108 -4.63 -18.93 1.80
N SER A 109 -3.72 -18.03 2.20
CA SER A 109 -4.02 -16.61 2.41
C SER A 109 -4.12 -15.86 1.07
N VAL A 110 -5.35 -15.62 0.63
CA VAL A 110 -5.68 -14.81 -0.55
C VAL A 110 -5.46 -13.32 -0.23
N LEU A 111 -4.97 -12.54 -1.20
CA LEU A 111 -4.94 -11.08 -1.11
C LEU A 111 -6.27 -10.54 -1.64
N ALA A 112 -7.07 -9.86 -0.82
CA ALA A 112 -8.39 -9.37 -1.20
C ALA A 112 -8.66 -7.99 -0.57
N PRO A 113 -9.67 -7.23 -1.04
CA PRO A 113 -10.04 -5.98 -0.40
C PRO A 113 -10.25 -6.13 1.11
N SER A 114 -9.66 -5.20 1.87
CA SER A 114 -9.83 -5.13 3.32
C SER A 114 -11.30 -4.87 3.66
N PRO A 115 -11.84 -5.45 4.75
CA PRO A 115 -13.16 -5.07 5.26
C PRO A 115 -13.29 -3.58 5.61
N ARG A 116 -12.16 -2.86 5.77
CA ARG A 116 -12.09 -1.42 6.06
C ARG A 116 -11.82 -0.58 4.82
N CYS A 117 -11.77 -1.18 3.63
CA CYS A 117 -11.50 -0.47 2.38
C CYS A 117 -12.68 0.45 2.04
N GLN A 118 -12.41 1.75 1.85
CA GLN A 118 -13.42 2.75 1.46
C GLN A 118 -13.37 3.10 -0.04
N TYR A 119 -12.42 2.52 -0.78
CA TYR A 119 -12.35 2.69 -2.23
C TYR A 119 -13.64 2.18 -2.89
N PRO A 120 -14.30 2.97 -3.75
CA PRO A 120 -15.54 2.58 -4.39
C PRO A 120 -15.27 1.57 -5.51
N TYR A 121 -15.40 0.28 -5.20
CA TYR A 121 -15.45 -0.79 -6.19
C TYR A 121 -16.81 -1.50 -6.17
N TYR A 122 -17.30 -1.91 -7.34
CA TYR A 122 -18.65 -2.47 -7.49
C TYR A 122 -18.66 -4.00 -7.55
N ASP A 123 -17.58 -4.63 -8.03
CA ASP A 123 -17.44 -6.09 -8.07
C ASP A 123 -15.97 -6.54 -7.99
N ALA A 124 -15.74 -7.86 -7.99
CA ALA A 124 -14.41 -8.44 -7.95
C ALA A 124 -13.58 -8.13 -9.21
N ARG A 125 -14.21 -7.95 -10.36
CA ARG A 125 -13.52 -7.61 -11.61
C ARG A 125 -12.96 -6.18 -11.51
N HIS A 126 -13.76 -5.23 -11.05
CA HIS A 126 -13.33 -3.86 -10.80
C HIS A 126 -12.22 -3.82 -9.76
N ALA A 127 -12.37 -4.49 -8.62
CA ALA A 127 -11.31 -4.54 -7.61
C ALA A 127 -10.00 -5.12 -8.16
N PHE A 128 -10.07 -6.14 -9.03
CA PHE A 128 -8.91 -6.68 -9.71
C PHE A 128 -8.23 -5.63 -10.60
N PHE A 129 -8.95 -5.00 -11.53
CA PHE A 129 -8.38 -3.97 -12.41
C PHE A 129 -7.90 -2.73 -11.66
N ALA A 130 -8.59 -2.35 -10.58
CA ALA A 130 -8.19 -1.28 -9.68
C ALA A 130 -6.98 -1.61 -8.81
N SER A 131 -6.61 -2.87 -8.66
CA SER A 131 -5.39 -3.26 -7.96
C SER A 131 -4.13 -3.21 -8.82
N LEU A 132 -4.27 -3.13 -10.14
CA LEU A 132 -3.14 -3.17 -11.07
C LEU A 132 -2.37 -1.84 -11.04
N ILE A 133 -1.11 -1.90 -10.60
CA ILE A 133 -0.25 -0.71 -10.40
C ILE A 133 0.24 -0.04 -11.70
N CYS A 134 0.07 -0.72 -12.84
CA CYS A 134 0.41 -0.20 -14.17
C CYS A 134 -0.83 -0.04 -15.07
N ASN A 135 -2.04 -0.09 -14.49
CA ASN A 135 -3.27 0.04 -15.26
C ASN A 135 -3.66 1.53 -15.35
N PHE A 136 -2.96 2.23 -16.25
CA PHE A 136 -3.10 3.67 -16.47
C PHE A 136 -4.43 4.01 -17.16
N ASP A 137 -4.86 3.17 -18.10
CA ASP A 137 -5.97 3.49 -19.01
C ASP A 137 -7.36 3.21 -18.42
N TYR A 138 -7.48 2.27 -17.49
CA TYR A 138 -8.77 1.90 -16.89
C TYR A 138 -9.41 3.04 -16.07
N PHE A 139 -8.64 4.07 -15.71
CA PHE A 139 -9.10 5.22 -14.93
C PHE A 139 -9.00 6.54 -15.70
N GLY A 140 -8.52 6.52 -16.94
CA GLY A 140 -8.32 7.71 -17.76
C GLY A 140 -9.59 8.20 -18.46
N ASP A 141 -10.69 7.47 -18.36
CA ASP A 141 -11.91 7.75 -19.13
C ASP A 141 -13.17 7.70 -18.25
N GLU A 142 -13.24 8.56 -17.23
CA GLU A 142 -14.53 8.89 -16.59
C GLU A 142 -15.38 9.84 -17.48
N SER A 143 -14.88 10.21 -18.67
CA SER A 143 -15.68 10.76 -19.77
C SER A 143 -16.45 9.70 -20.55
N ALA A 144 -16.12 8.41 -20.41
CA ALA A 144 -16.93 7.30 -20.93
C ALA A 144 -18.04 6.90 -19.94
N GLY A 145 -18.72 7.90 -19.37
CA GLY A 145 -20.02 7.71 -18.75
C GLY A 145 -21.09 7.57 -19.81
N ASP A 146 -21.05 6.50 -20.61
CA ASP A 146 -22.22 5.91 -21.28
C ASP A 146 -21.80 4.58 -21.95
N LEU A 147 -21.83 3.49 -21.18
CA LEU A 147 -22.09 2.19 -21.78
C LEU A 147 -23.41 1.74 -21.18
N GLY A 148 -24.47 2.29 -21.77
CA GLY A 148 -25.82 1.80 -21.62
C GLY A 148 -25.95 0.31 -21.98
N GLU A 149 -26.99 -0.26 -21.37
CA GLU A 149 -27.53 -1.63 -21.43
C GLU A 149 -26.75 -2.73 -20.69
#